data_AF-A8YW51-F1
#
_entry.id   AF-A8YW51-F1
#
_cell.length_a   1.000
_cell.length_b   1.000
_cell.length_c   1.000
_cell.angle_alpha   90.00
_cell.angle_beta   90.00
_cell.angle_gamma   90.00
#
_symmetry.space_group_name_H-M   'P 1'
#
loop_
_entity.id
_entity.type
_entity.pdbx_description
1 polymer ?
#
loop_
_entity_poly.entity_id
_entity_poly.type
_entity_poly.pdbx_seq_one_letter_code
_entity_poly.pdbx_strand_id
1 'polypeptide(L)'
;MTPLSSALPRLTRSDSFLLILLTFDNSGKVVKVRTATPGEKFTVDYKETGYRANKVAGYIGQFGGDQAIYRIKGTNNWLYSMGVKVAKDIPSHYYDYEHFSIIQFIKETDAYNEDGTKIDLKGQKIRKQSGQYKVDKLLYIWVPTEQKAELFYHLVTKRLDADHNYFTVKDAYVKASDVEFHGVKLTPSNTPEEAQAAALKK
;
A
#
# COMPACT_ATOMS: atom_id res chain seq x y z
N MET A 1 -11.69 -26.72 -28.76
CA MET A 1 -10.39 -26.13 -28.38
C MET A 1 -10.28 -26.20 -26.86
N THR A 2 -9.48 -27.11 -26.34
CA THR A 2 -9.17 -27.21 -24.91
C THR A 2 -8.16 -26.12 -24.59
N PRO A 3 -8.35 -25.27 -23.55
CA PRO A 3 -7.32 -24.32 -23.19
C PRO A 3 -6.10 -25.12 -22.70
N LEU A 4 -4.93 -24.85 -23.29
CA LEU A 4 -3.66 -25.32 -22.78
C LEU A 4 -3.54 -24.83 -21.33
N SER A 5 -3.72 -25.75 -20.38
CA SER A 5 -3.38 -25.54 -18.98
C SER A 5 -1.88 -25.22 -18.92
N SER A 6 -1.53 -23.93 -18.91
CA SER A 6 -0.15 -23.54 -18.68
C SER A 6 0.30 -24.13 -17.34
N ALA A 7 1.32 -24.98 -17.37
CA ALA A 7 1.83 -25.61 -16.15
C ALA A 7 2.27 -24.51 -15.18
N LEU A 8 1.82 -24.59 -13.93
CA LEU A 8 2.19 -23.64 -12.89
C LEU A 8 3.70 -23.69 -12.62
N PRO A 9 4.33 -22.58 -12.21
CA PRO A 9 5.76 -22.53 -11.98
C PRO A 9 6.18 -23.49 -10.86
N ARG A 10 7.34 -24.09 -11.05
CA ARG A 10 8.06 -24.81 -10.00
C ARG A 10 9.22 -23.96 -9.51
N LEU A 11 9.37 -23.87 -8.19
CA LEU A 11 10.50 -23.26 -7.51
C LEU A 11 11.43 -24.33 -7.00
N THR A 12 12.73 -24.11 -7.19
CA THR A 12 13.77 -24.90 -6.53
C THR A 12 14.52 -24.01 -5.56
N ARG A 13 14.81 -24.52 -4.37
CA ARG A 13 15.68 -23.83 -3.40
C ARG A 13 17.03 -23.46 -4.06
N SER A 14 17.50 -22.24 -3.82
CA SER A 14 18.86 -21.81 -4.18
C SER A 14 19.87 -22.35 -3.17
N ASP A 15 21.03 -22.84 -3.62
CA ASP A 15 22.07 -23.40 -2.75
C ASP A 15 22.74 -22.33 -1.87
N SER A 16 22.62 -21.06 -2.24
CA SER A 16 23.26 -19.92 -1.57
C SER A 16 22.53 -19.42 -0.32
N PHE A 17 21.30 -19.89 -0.04
CA PHE A 17 20.48 -19.36 1.05
C PHE A 17 19.69 -20.45 1.79
N LEU A 18 19.50 -20.25 3.09
CA LEU A 18 18.55 -21.02 3.88
C LEU A 18 17.13 -20.66 3.42
N LEU A 19 16.43 -21.60 2.79
CA LEU A 19 15.03 -21.40 2.40
C LEU A 19 14.10 -21.79 3.55
N ILE A 20 13.32 -20.82 4.02
CA ILE A 20 12.34 -20.99 5.08
C ILE A 20 10.94 -20.95 4.48
N LEU A 21 10.10 -21.91 4.87
CA LEU A 21 8.66 -21.85 4.65
C LEU A 21 8.05 -21.03 5.77
N LEU A 22 7.25 -20.04 5.40
CA LEU A 22 6.68 -19.05 6.30
C LEU A 22 5.16 -19.06 6.19
N THR A 23 4.49 -18.58 7.22
CA THR A 23 3.06 -18.24 7.19
C THR A 23 2.86 -16.91 7.92
N PHE A 24 1.63 -16.41 7.91
CA PHE A 24 1.23 -15.23 8.66
C PHE A 24 0.19 -15.65 9.69
N ASP A 25 0.35 -15.23 10.94
CA ASP A 25 -0.69 -15.40 11.95
C ASP A 25 -1.86 -14.43 11.71
N ASN A 26 -2.89 -14.51 12.56
CA ASN A 26 -4.09 -13.67 12.45
C ASN A 26 -3.80 -12.16 12.62
N SER A 27 -2.65 -11.79 13.19
CA SER A 27 -2.20 -10.40 13.30
C SER A 27 -1.34 -9.95 12.11
N GLY A 28 -1.09 -10.86 11.16
CA GLY A 28 -0.18 -10.62 10.03
C GLY A 28 1.29 -10.61 10.45
N LYS A 29 1.66 -11.27 11.55
CA LYS A 29 3.05 -11.50 11.95
C LYS A 29 3.60 -12.72 11.21
N VAL A 30 4.85 -12.61 10.76
CA VAL A 30 5.55 -13.71 10.07
C VAL A 30 5.88 -14.82 11.07
N VAL A 31 5.50 -16.05 10.73
CA VAL A 31 5.75 -17.26 11.52
C VAL A 31 6.52 -18.27 10.67
N LYS A 32 7.62 -18.82 11.20
CA LYS A 32 8.34 -19.92 10.57
C LYS A 32 7.54 -21.21 10.69
N VAL A 33 7.28 -21.85 9.55
CA VAL A 33 6.67 -23.18 9.48
C VAL A 33 7.77 -24.24 9.59
N ARG A 34 8.74 -24.22 8.67
CA ARG A 34 9.93 -25.11 8.69
C ARG A 34 11.01 -24.62 7.73
N THR A 35 12.17 -25.25 7.79
CA THR A 35 13.22 -25.10 6.77
C THR A 35 12.97 -26.07 5.61
N ALA A 36 13.21 -25.65 4.37
CA ALA A 36 13.15 -26.50 3.20
C ALA A 36 14.39 -27.40 3.10
N THR A 37 14.20 -28.67 2.74
CA THR A 37 15.33 -29.59 2.51
C THR A 37 16.06 -29.22 1.21
N PRO A 38 17.37 -29.49 1.09
CA PRO A 38 18.09 -29.27 -0.17
C PRO A 38 17.40 -29.99 -1.33
N GLY A 39 17.27 -29.32 -2.48
CA GLY A 39 16.62 -29.87 -3.68
C GLY A 39 15.09 -29.99 -3.63
N GLU A 40 14.44 -29.56 -2.54
CA GLU A 40 12.98 -29.57 -2.44
C GLU A 40 12.35 -28.65 -3.49
N LYS A 41 11.26 -29.13 -4.12
CA LYS A 41 10.55 -28.43 -5.19
C LYS A 41 9.16 -28.03 -4.72
N PHE A 42 8.77 -26.81 -5.03
CA PHE A 42 7.46 -26.27 -4.67
C PHE A 42 6.71 -25.84 -5.93
N THR A 43 5.41 -26.15 -5.98
CA THR A 43 4.52 -25.54 -6.97
C THR A 43 3.93 -24.29 -6.35
N VAL A 44 4.00 -23.17 -7.07
CA VAL A 44 3.49 -21.89 -6.59
C VAL A 44 2.39 -21.36 -7.49
N ASP A 45 1.47 -20.60 -6.92
CA ASP A 45 0.31 -20.08 -7.63
C ASP A 45 0.10 -18.58 -7.46
N TYR A 46 0.96 -17.90 -6.69
CA TYR A 46 0.85 -16.47 -6.42
C TYR A 46 2.22 -15.88 -6.07
N LYS A 47 2.53 -14.68 -6.59
CA LYS A 47 3.70 -13.86 -6.25
C LYS A 47 3.20 -12.55 -5.67
N GLU A 48 3.71 -12.18 -4.51
CA GLU A 48 3.32 -10.98 -3.78
C GLU A 48 4.54 -10.09 -3.50
N THR A 49 4.40 -8.79 -3.70
CA THR A 49 5.36 -7.74 -3.32
C THR A 49 4.70 -6.73 -2.38
N GLY A 50 5.48 -5.83 -1.78
CA GLY A 50 4.98 -4.79 -0.88
C GLY A 50 5.06 -5.17 0.61
N TYR A 51 4.19 -4.61 1.43
CA TYR A 51 4.31 -4.64 2.90
C TYR A 51 4.58 -6.02 3.52
N ARG A 52 3.86 -7.07 3.10
CA ARG A 52 4.04 -8.43 3.64
C ARG A 52 5.36 -9.06 3.19
N ALA A 53 5.80 -8.84 1.96
CA ALA A 53 7.11 -9.27 1.51
C ALA A 53 8.24 -8.55 2.29
N ASN A 54 8.08 -7.24 2.56
CA ASN A 54 9.02 -6.47 3.39
C ASN A 54 9.09 -6.98 4.83
N LYS A 55 7.95 -7.37 5.43
CA LYS A 55 7.93 -8.03 6.74
C LYS A 55 8.72 -9.34 6.74
N VAL A 56 8.60 -10.14 5.68
CA VAL A 56 9.37 -11.38 5.53
C VAL A 56 10.86 -11.09 5.39
N ALA A 57 11.24 -10.10 4.57
CA ALA A 57 12.63 -9.66 4.44
C ALA A 57 13.23 -9.28 5.80
N GLY A 58 12.49 -8.50 6.60
CA GLY A 58 12.89 -8.13 7.96
C GLY A 58 12.97 -9.31 8.92
N TYR A 59 12.05 -10.26 8.83
CA TYR A 59 12.07 -11.47 9.66
C TYR A 59 13.28 -12.37 9.36
N ILE A 60 13.66 -12.52 8.09
CA ILE A 60 14.81 -13.34 7.67
C ILE A 60 16.14 -12.56 7.78
N GLY A 61 16.09 -11.23 7.84
CA GLY A 61 17.28 -10.39 7.81
C GLY A 61 17.94 -10.31 6.43
N GLN A 62 17.16 -10.50 5.36
CA GLN A 62 17.65 -10.48 3.97
C GLN A 62 17.00 -9.34 3.20
N PHE A 63 17.82 -8.32 2.91
CA PHE A 63 17.41 -7.11 2.20
C PHE A 63 18.18 -6.97 0.87
N GLY A 64 17.59 -6.26 -0.09
CA GLY A 64 18.13 -6.07 -1.43
C GLY A 64 17.59 -7.08 -2.45
N GLY A 65 17.51 -6.68 -3.72
CA GLY A 65 16.93 -7.49 -4.81
C GLY A 65 15.39 -7.40 -4.92
N ASP A 66 14.79 -8.33 -5.66
CA ASP A 66 13.32 -8.45 -5.83
C ASP A 66 12.69 -8.98 -4.54
N GLN A 67 12.26 -8.09 -3.64
CA GLN A 67 11.63 -8.45 -2.36
C GLN A 67 10.20 -8.92 -2.59
N ALA A 68 10.06 -10.21 -2.90
CA ALA A 68 8.79 -10.86 -3.18
C ALA A 68 8.62 -12.14 -2.33
N ILE A 69 7.39 -12.59 -2.19
CA ILE A 69 7.06 -13.88 -1.60
C ILE A 69 6.19 -14.68 -2.55
N TYR A 70 6.42 -15.99 -2.61
CA TYR A 70 5.64 -16.92 -3.42
C TYR A 70 4.76 -17.80 -2.54
N ARG A 71 3.47 -17.89 -2.83
CA ARG A 71 2.56 -18.82 -2.14
C ARG A 71 2.71 -20.23 -2.69
N ILE A 72 2.87 -21.20 -1.80
CA ILE A 72 2.85 -22.62 -2.14
C ILE A 72 1.40 -23.01 -2.43
N LYS A 73 1.16 -23.51 -3.65
CA LYS A 73 -0.17 -23.84 -4.14
C LYS A 73 -0.93 -24.76 -3.18
N GLY A 74 -2.18 -24.41 -2.89
CA GLY A 74 -3.06 -25.19 -2.02
C GLY A 74 -2.75 -25.04 -0.52
N THR A 75 -1.92 -24.06 -0.15
CA THR A 75 -1.58 -23.78 1.24
C THR A 75 -1.55 -22.27 1.50
N ASN A 76 -1.46 -21.88 2.77
CA ASN A 76 -1.16 -20.51 3.19
C ASN A 76 0.33 -20.31 3.53
N ASN A 77 1.20 -21.17 3.01
CA ASN A 77 2.64 -21.11 3.25
C ASN A 77 3.34 -20.36 2.11
N TRP A 78 4.41 -19.66 2.46
CA TRP A 78 5.11 -18.71 1.61
C TRP A 78 6.61 -18.97 1.59
N LEU A 79 7.23 -18.63 0.47
CA LEU A 79 8.67 -18.72 0.23
C LEU A 79 9.21 -17.35 -0.12
N TYR A 80 10.30 -16.92 0.49
CA TYR A 80 10.95 -15.67 0.13
C TYR A 80 11.73 -15.81 -1.18
N SER A 81 11.54 -14.85 -2.09
CA SER A 81 12.06 -14.87 -3.47
C SER A 81 13.58 -15.06 -3.55
N MET A 82 14.34 -14.47 -2.63
CA MET A 82 15.81 -14.55 -2.64
C MET A 82 16.33 -15.99 -2.40
N GLY A 83 15.53 -16.84 -1.75
CA GLY A 83 15.90 -18.23 -1.45
C GLY A 83 15.53 -19.24 -2.54
N VAL A 84 14.95 -18.81 -3.66
CA VAL A 84 14.37 -19.68 -4.68
C VAL A 84 14.77 -19.26 -6.09
N LYS A 85 14.89 -20.25 -6.98
CA LYS A 85 14.97 -20.04 -8.42
C LYS A 85 13.63 -20.42 -9.04
N VAL A 86 13.06 -19.48 -9.79
CA VAL A 86 11.76 -19.63 -10.45
C VAL A 86 12.00 -20.08 -11.89
N ALA A 87 11.37 -21.19 -12.30
CA ALA A 87 11.52 -21.69 -13.67
C ALA A 87 10.77 -20.82 -14.71
N LYS A 88 9.69 -20.15 -14.29
CA LYS A 88 8.88 -19.23 -15.10
C LYS A 88 8.27 -18.16 -14.21
N ASP A 89 8.50 -16.89 -14.53
CA ASP A 89 7.94 -15.78 -13.74
C ASP A 89 6.39 -15.76 -13.82
N ILE A 90 5.77 -15.26 -12.76
CA ILE A 90 4.31 -15.08 -12.67
C ILE A 90 3.99 -13.61 -12.35
N PRO A 91 2.81 -13.12 -12.75
CA PRO A 91 2.38 -11.77 -12.42
C PRO A 91 2.52 -11.50 -10.92
N SER A 92 3.15 -10.36 -10.59
CA SER A 92 3.32 -9.93 -9.21
C SER A 92 2.11 -9.14 -8.77
N HIS A 93 1.57 -9.51 -7.62
CA HIS A 93 0.51 -8.79 -6.93
C HIS A 93 1.11 -7.87 -5.88
N TYR A 94 0.80 -6.57 -5.95
CA TYR A 94 1.30 -5.62 -4.96
C TYR A 94 0.32 -5.56 -3.79
N TYR A 95 0.71 -6.15 -2.65
CA TYR A 95 -0.16 -6.36 -1.49
C TYR A 95 -0.88 -5.08 -1.06
N ASP A 96 -0.16 -3.95 -1.04
CA ASP A 96 -0.71 -2.71 -0.51
C ASP A 96 -1.86 -2.15 -1.36
N TYR A 97 -1.82 -2.32 -2.69
CA TYR A 97 -2.93 -1.92 -3.56
C TYR A 97 -4.13 -2.85 -3.46
N GLU A 98 -3.94 -4.12 -3.12
CA GLU A 98 -5.05 -5.05 -2.97
C GLU A 98 -5.79 -4.90 -1.63
N HIS A 99 -5.17 -4.24 -0.64
CA HIS A 99 -5.68 -4.20 0.74
C HIS A 99 -5.91 -2.79 1.29
N PHE A 100 -5.33 -1.76 0.68
CA PHE A 100 -5.45 -0.38 1.15
C PHE A 100 -5.86 0.56 0.02
N SER A 101 -6.48 1.66 0.40
CA SER A 101 -6.66 2.83 -0.44
C SER A 101 -5.44 3.73 -0.27
N ILE A 102 -4.75 4.03 -1.36
CA ILE A 102 -3.47 4.73 -1.35
C ILE A 102 -3.53 5.89 -2.34
N ILE A 103 -2.95 7.02 -1.96
CA ILE A 103 -2.77 8.17 -2.84
C ILE A 103 -1.28 8.48 -3.02
N GLN A 104 -0.97 9.04 -4.18
CA GLN A 104 0.35 9.60 -4.49
C GLN A 104 0.17 11.03 -5.00
N PHE A 105 0.91 11.98 -4.42
CA PHE A 105 0.85 13.37 -4.84
C PHE A 105 1.45 13.55 -6.24
N ILE A 106 0.72 14.21 -7.14
CA ILE A 106 1.19 14.48 -8.52
C ILE A 106 1.81 15.89 -8.66
N LYS A 107 1.63 16.74 -7.64
CA LYS A 107 2.17 18.10 -7.52
C LYS A 107 2.25 18.51 -6.03
N GLU A 108 2.92 19.63 -5.76
CA GLU A 108 2.91 20.23 -4.43
C GLU A 108 1.49 20.62 -4.00
N THR A 109 1.13 20.26 -2.77
CA THR A 109 -0.27 20.26 -2.31
C THR A 109 -0.42 20.90 -0.93
N ASP A 110 -1.47 21.71 -0.78
CA ASP A 110 -1.89 22.21 0.53
C ASP A 110 -2.61 21.09 1.30
N ALA A 111 -2.45 21.07 2.63
CA ALA A 111 -3.25 20.22 3.51
C ALA A 111 -4.41 21.02 4.11
N TYR A 112 -5.53 20.35 4.37
CA TYR A 112 -6.76 20.98 4.85
C TYR A 112 -7.26 20.31 6.13
N ASN A 113 -7.90 21.10 6.97
CA ASN A 113 -8.72 20.62 8.08
C ASN A 113 -10.07 20.10 7.56
N GLU A 114 -10.81 19.39 8.40
CA GLU A 114 -12.15 18.88 8.08
C GLU A 114 -13.16 20.01 7.75
N ASP A 115 -12.92 21.22 8.24
CA ASP A 115 -13.76 22.41 7.95
C ASP A 115 -13.37 23.14 6.65
N GLY A 116 -12.41 22.60 5.88
CA GLY A 116 -11.96 23.16 4.62
C GLY A 116 -11.00 24.34 4.75
N THR A 117 -10.58 24.71 5.96
CA THR A 117 -9.48 25.67 6.16
C THR A 117 -8.13 25.00 5.89
N LYS A 118 -7.17 25.76 5.38
CA LYS A 118 -5.80 25.25 5.16
C LYS A 118 -5.09 25.04 6.49
N ILE A 119 -4.37 23.93 6.62
CA ILE A 119 -3.43 23.71 7.71
C ILE A 119 -2.20 24.58 7.47
N ASP A 120 -1.81 25.39 8.45
CA ASP A 120 -0.59 26.18 8.37
C ASP A 120 0.66 25.29 8.51
N LEU A 121 1.33 25.06 7.40
CA LEU A 121 2.62 24.36 7.33
C LEU A 121 3.80 25.34 7.28
N LYS A 122 3.67 26.50 7.95
CA LYS A 122 4.68 27.57 7.99
C LYS A 122 5.10 28.05 6.60
N GLY A 123 4.11 28.19 5.72
CA GLY A 123 4.30 28.57 4.31
C GLY A 123 4.82 27.46 3.39
N GLN A 124 4.99 26.23 3.88
CA GLN A 124 5.39 25.08 3.06
C GLN A 124 4.17 24.30 2.54
N LYS A 125 4.42 23.36 1.63
CA LYS A 125 3.42 22.43 1.07
C LYS A 125 3.88 20.99 1.23
N ILE A 126 2.94 20.06 1.11
CA ILE A 126 3.28 18.65 0.93
C ILE A 126 3.98 18.52 -0.41
N ARG A 127 5.20 17.96 -0.40
CA ARG A 127 5.98 17.80 -1.63
C ARG A 127 5.41 16.69 -2.51
N LYS A 128 5.59 16.81 -3.82
CA LYS A 128 5.22 15.76 -4.79
C LYS A 128 5.91 14.42 -4.48
N GLN A 129 7.19 14.45 -4.12
CA GLN A 129 7.98 13.25 -3.79
C GLN A 129 7.82 12.80 -2.33
N SER A 130 6.69 13.10 -1.68
CA SER A 130 6.44 12.68 -0.29
C SER A 130 6.14 11.17 -0.19
N GLY A 131 6.02 10.48 -1.32
CA GLY A 131 5.77 9.05 -1.38
C GLY A 131 4.28 8.73 -1.43
N GLN A 132 3.92 7.55 -0.93
CA GLN A 132 2.56 7.03 -0.93
C GLN A 132 1.93 7.16 0.45
N TYR A 133 0.67 7.58 0.48
CA TYR A 133 -0.08 7.82 1.71
C TYR A 133 -1.32 6.93 1.74
N LYS A 134 -1.58 6.29 2.87
CA LYS A 134 -2.86 5.59 3.10
C LYS A 134 -3.97 6.58 3.36
N VAL A 135 -5.13 6.30 2.78
CA VAL A 135 -6.37 7.05 2.97
C VAL A 135 -7.48 6.09 3.38
N ASP A 136 -8.45 6.55 4.16
CA ASP A 136 -9.56 5.74 4.66
C ASP A 136 -10.95 6.34 4.35
N LYS A 137 -11.01 7.61 3.92
CA LYS A 137 -12.24 8.30 3.54
C LYS A 137 -12.05 9.12 2.27
N LEU A 138 -13.14 9.21 1.53
CA LEU A 138 -13.35 10.13 0.42
C LEU A 138 -14.62 10.92 0.75
N LEU A 139 -14.57 12.25 0.69
CA LEU A 139 -15.69 13.10 1.10
C LEU A 139 -15.58 14.48 0.46
N TYR A 140 -16.73 15.15 0.28
CA TYR A 140 -16.78 16.55 -0.08
C TYR A 140 -16.60 17.42 1.16
N ILE A 141 -15.73 18.42 1.06
CA ILE A 141 -15.51 19.44 2.08
C ILE A 141 -15.75 20.82 1.44
N TRP A 142 -16.50 21.67 2.12
CA TRP A 142 -16.66 23.06 1.70
C TRP A 142 -15.39 23.85 1.97
N VAL A 143 -14.79 24.44 0.95
CA VAL A 143 -13.58 25.27 1.07
C VAL A 143 -14.00 26.74 1.15
N PRO A 144 -13.92 27.40 2.32
CA PRO A 144 -14.48 28.74 2.50
C PRO A 144 -13.82 29.79 1.60
N THR A 145 -12.50 29.68 1.39
CA THR A 145 -11.75 30.61 0.54
C THR A 145 -12.09 30.49 -0.95
N GLU A 146 -12.67 29.36 -1.37
CA GLU A 146 -13.05 29.11 -2.76
C GLU A 146 -14.58 29.16 -2.96
N GLN A 147 -15.35 29.24 -1.87
CA GLN A 147 -16.81 29.21 -1.85
C GLN A 147 -17.40 28.05 -2.68
N LYS A 148 -16.80 26.86 -2.54
CA LYS A 148 -17.26 25.64 -3.21
C LYS A 148 -16.94 24.40 -2.40
N ALA A 149 -17.74 23.36 -2.60
CA ALA A 149 -17.42 22.01 -2.13
C ALA A 149 -16.43 21.35 -3.11
N GLU A 150 -15.35 20.81 -2.56
CA GLU A 150 -14.33 20.07 -3.29
C GLU A 150 -14.21 18.66 -2.73
N LEU A 151 -13.75 17.72 -3.55
CA LEU A 151 -13.58 16.33 -3.14
C LEU A 151 -12.21 16.12 -2.49
N PHE A 152 -12.17 15.48 -1.33
CA PHE A 152 -10.97 15.26 -0.53
C PHE A 152 -10.79 13.80 -0.13
N TYR A 153 -9.53 13.40 0.01
CA TYR A 153 -9.15 12.21 0.76
C TYR A 153 -8.71 12.57 2.17
N HIS A 154 -9.11 11.76 3.15
CA HIS A 154 -8.59 11.82 4.51
C HIS A 154 -7.29 11.02 4.61
N LEU A 155 -6.23 11.64 5.14
CA LEU A 155 -4.93 11.00 5.34
C LEU A 155 -4.90 10.26 6.69
N VAL A 156 -4.59 8.95 6.66
CA VAL A 156 -4.49 8.14 7.90
C VAL A 156 -3.28 8.55 8.74
N THR A 157 -2.21 9.04 8.10
CA THR A 157 -0.99 9.48 8.77
C THR A 157 -1.19 10.75 9.59
N LYS A 158 -0.42 10.88 10.67
CA LYS A 158 -0.31 12.11 11.46
C LYS A 158 0.96 12.90 11.16
N ARG A 159 1.69 12.50 10.12
CA ARG A 159 2.92 13.13 9.66
C ARG A 159 2.78 13.50 8.18
N LEU A 160 3.08 14.75 7.85
CA LEU A 160 3.13 15.27 6.49
C LEU A 160 4.57 15.66 6.16
N ASP A 161 5.14 15.08 5.11
CA ASP A 161 6.48 15.45 4.65
C ASP A 161 6.41 16.65 3.69
N ALA A 162 7.06 17.73 4.09
CA ALA A 162 7.28 18.93 3.29
C ALA A 162 8.71 18.93 2.72
N ASP A 163 9.13 20.01 2.06
CA ASP A 163 10.43 20.09 1.39
C ASP A 163 11.60 19.78 2.32
N HIS A 164 11.72 20.52 3.43
CA HIS A 164 12.90 20.48 4.30
C HIS A 164 12.61 19.93 5.70
N ASN A 165 11.35 19.58 5.98
CA ASN A 165 10.94 19.09 7.29
C ASN A 165 9.68 18.22 7.19
N TYR A 166 9.22 17.70 8.32
CA TYR A 166 7.91 17.11 8.46
C TYR A 166 7.08 17.86 9.51
N PHE A 167 5.77 17.79 9.36
CA PHE A 167 4.80 18.38 10.28
C PHE A 167 3.95 17.28 10.89
N THR A 168 3.79 17.34 12.22
CA THR A 168 2.82 16.50 12.92
C THR A 168 1.48 17.21 12.93
N VAL A 169 0.43 16.51 12.49
CA VAL A 169 -0.93 17.04 12.39
C VAL A 169 -1.91 16.12 13.11
N LYS A 170 -3.00 16.70 13.65
CA LYS A 170 -4.06 15.89 14.27
C LYS A 170 -4.87 15.15 13.22
N ASP A 171 -5.18 15.82 12.11
CA ASP A 171 -5.91 15.30 10.96
C ASP A 171 -5.47 16.08 9.73
N ALA A 172 -5.58 15.47 8.56
CA ALA A 172 -5.29 16.15 7.31
C ALA A 172 -6.10 15.59 6.16
N TYR A 173 -6.57 16.49 5.32
CA TYR A 173 -7.31 16.22 4.11
C TYR A 173 -6.58 16.82 2.92
N VAL A 174 -6.59 16.12 1.79
CA VAL A 174 -5.97 16.59 0.54
C VAL A 174 -6.94 16.47 -0.62
N LYS A 175 -6.91 17.44 -1.54
CA LYS A 175 -7.83 17.46 -2.68
C LYS A 175 -7.60 16.25 -3.58
N ALA A 176 -8.67 15.61 -3.99
CA ALA A 176 -8.63 14.47 -4.91
C ALA A 176 -8.03 14.85 -6.27
N SER A 177 -8.12 16.12 -6.69
CA SER A 177 -7.52 16.64 -7.93
C SER A 177 -5.99 16.73 -7.91
N ASP A 178 -5.38 16.61 -6.73
CA ASP A 178 -3.95 16.88 -6.54
C ASP A 178 -3.14 15.58 -6.40
N VAL A 179 -3.81 14.44 -6.54
CA VAL A 179 -3.27 13.10 -6.27
C VAL A 179 -3.70 12.10 -7.35
N GLU A 180 -2.91 11.06 -7.51
CA GLU A 180 -3.30 9.83 -8.18
C GLU A 180 -3.75 8.80 -7.14
N PHE A 181 -4.79 8.03 -7.45
CA PHE A 181 -5.36 7.03 -6.55
C PHE A 181 -4.97 5.61 -6.97
N HIS A 182 -4.63 4.79 -5.98
CA HIS A 182 -4.32 3.37 -6.15
C HIS A 182 -5.03 2.52 -5.10
N GLY A 183 -5.34 1.29 -5.50
CA GLY A 183 -5.81 0.24 -4.62
C GLY A 183 -7.32 0.23 -4.38
N VAL A 184 -7.74 -0.09 -3.14
CA VAL A 184 -9.15 -0.38 -2.82
C VAL A 184 -10.01 0.87 -2.95
N LYS A 185 -10.92 0.90 -3.93
CA LYS A 185 -11.75 2.07 -4.25
C LYS A 185 -12.59 2.57 -3.05
N LEU A 186 -12.57 3.87 -2.83
CA LEU A 186 -13.44 4.58 -1.87
C LEU A 186 -14.63 5.21 -2.60
N THR A 187 -15.77 5.28 -1.92
CA THR A 187 -16.96 6.01 -2.37
C THR A 187 -17.11 7.26 -1.50
N PRO A 188 -17.46 8.44 -2.06
CA PRO A 188 -17.72 9.64 -1.28
C PRO A 188 -18.76 9.39 -0.18
N SER A 189 -18.49 9.82 1.05
CA SER A 189 -19.40 9.60 2.19
C SER A 189 -20.53 10.62 2.30
N ASN A 190 -20.50 11.67 1.50
CA ASN A 190 -21.49 12.76 1.46
C ASN A 190 -21.57 13.36 0.04
N THR A 191 -22.47 14.32 -0.16
CA THR A 191 -22.60 15.09 -1.40
C THR A 191 -22.02 16.51 -1.27
N PRO A 192 -21.78 17.22 -2.39
CA PRO A 192 -21.40 18.64 -2.36
C PRO A 192 -22.38 19.52 -1.57
N GLU A 193 -23.69 19.29 -1.71
CA GLU A 193 -24.75 20.05 -1.04
C GLU A 193 -24.73 19.83 0.47
N GLU A 194 -24.48 18.58 0.91
CA GLU A 194 -24.33 18.25 2.33
C GLU A 194 -23.10 18.94 2.94
N ALA A 195 -21.98 18.98 2.21
CA ALA A 195 -20.78 19.68 2.63
C ALA A 195 -21.02 21.18 2.81
N GLN A 196 -21.72 21.82 1.87
CA GLN A 196 -22.10 23.23 1.95
C GLN A 196 -23.05 23.49 3.12
N ALA A 197 -24.09 22.66 3.27
CA ALA A 197 -25.06 22.80 4.36
C ALA A 197 -24.42 22.62 5.74
N ALA A 198 -23.44 21.72 5.88
CA ALA A 198 -22.69 21.54 7.11
C ALA A 198 -21.83 22.76 7.47
N ALA A 199 -21.27 23.44 6.47
CA ALA A 199 -20.48 24.66 6.67
C ALA A 199 -21.33 25.86 7.11
N LEU A 200 -22.58 25.96 6.63
CA LEU A 200 -23.50 27.06 6.98
C LEU A 200 -24.13 26.93 8.38
N LYS A 201 -23.99 25.78 9.05
CA LYS A 201 -24.53 25.51 10.39
C LYS A 201 -23.53 25.81 11.53
N LYS A 202 -22.30 26.16 11.20
CA LYS A 202 -21.24 26.52 12.15
C LYS A 202 -21.19 28.04 12.35
#